data_AF-A0A2T5VD62-F1
#
_entry.id   AF-A0A2T5VD62-F1
#
_cell.length_a   1.000
_cell.length_b   1.000
_cell.length_c   1.000
_cell.angle_alpha   90.00
_cell.angle_beta   90.00
_cell.angle_gamma   90.00
#
_symmetry.space_group_name_H-M   'P 1'
#
loop_
_entity.id
_entity.type
_entity.pdbx_description
1 polymer ?
#
loop_
_entity_poly.entity_id
_entity_poly.type
_entity_poly.pdbx_seq_one_letter_code
_entity_poly.pdbx_strand_id
1 'polypeptide(L)'
;MFPKKGKELHDKQPMPDKDREFRQAVAAALKNELGATHQAVKTVMRWTGASERTVKHWFAGSYGPNGGHLVSIARHSDEVLLCFLQAADRPHFSVGLQWAHIRPILVDLLRATDVSNPL
;
A
#
# COMPACT_ATOMS: atom_id res chain seq x y z
N MET A 1 -21.04 41.35 26.30
CA MET A 1 -20.70 40.42 25.19
C MET A 1 -19.20 40.20 25.24
N PHE A 2 -18.75 39.02 25.67
CA PHE A 2 -17.32 38.72 25.85
C PHE A 2 -16.77 38.04 24.59
N PRO A 3 -15.64 38.51 24.01
CA PRO A 3 -15.02 37.81 22.90
C PRO A 3 -14.35 36.52 23.41
N LYS A 4 -14.69 35.40 22.78
CA LYS A 4 -14.19 34.06 23.12
C LYS A 4 -12.78 33.91 22.52
N LYS A 5 -11.77 34.07 23.37
CA LYS A 5 -10.35 33.84 23.04
C LYS A 5 -10.16 32.36 22.70
N GLY A 6 -10.09 32.06 21.40
CA GLY A 6 -9.71 30.75 20.89
C GLY A 6 -8.27 30.46 21.31
N LYS A 7 -8.04 29.28 21.89
CA LYS A 7 -6.75 28.86 22.44
C LYS A 7 -5.65 28.93 21.37
N GLU A 8 -4.63 29.73 21.64
CA GLU A 8 -3.30 29.64 21.04
C GLU A 8 -2.79 28.20 21.23
N LEU A 9 -2.84 27.39 20.18
CA LEU A 9 -2.27 26.05 20.18
C LEU A 9 -0.83 26.18 19.70
N HIS A 10 0.09 26.01 20.65
CA HIS A 10 1.53 25.81 20.52
C HIS A 10 2.08 25.76 19.10
N ASP A 11 2.93 26.75 18.80
CA ASP A 11 3.98 26.72 17.80
C ASP A 11 4.84 25.46 17.99
N LYS A 12 4.43 24.37 17.34
CA LYS A 12 5.23 23.17 17.18
C LYS A 12 5.83 23.29 15.79
N GLN A 13 7.15 23.26 15.71
CA GLN A 13 7.91 22.96 14.48
C GLN A 13 7.10 21.96 13.63
N PRO A 14 7.00 22.13 12.29
CA PRO A 14 6.15 21.28 11.46
C PRO A 14 6.66 19.84 11.57
N MET A 15 6.09 19.08 12.52
CA MET A 15 6.30 17.66 12.57
C MET A 15 5.77 17.12 11.24
N PRO A 16 6.50 16.21 10.58
CA PRO A 16 5.97 15.53 9.42
C PRO A 16 4.60 14.96 9.77
N ASP A 17 3.59 15.34 8.97
CA ASP A 17 2.25 14.80 9.06
C ASP A 17 2.33 13.32 8.64
N LYS A 18 2.57 12.44 9.61
CA LYS A 18 2.73 11.00 9.40
C LYS A 18 1.55 10.40 8.66
N ASP A 19 0.34 10.95 8.86
CA ASP A 19 -0.84 10.49 8.15
C ASP A 19 -0.77 10.88 6.67
N ARG A 20 -0.25 12.08 6.34
CA ARG A 20 -0.01 12.49 4.96
C ARG A 20 1.08 11.66 4.30
N GLU A 21 2.19 11.40 4.98
CA GLU A 21 3.27 10.55 4.46
C GLU A 21 2.76 9.14 4.15
N PHE A 22 2.02 8.53 5.08
CA PHE A 22 1.44 7.21 4.88
C PHE A 22 0.45 7.19 3.69
N ARG A 23 -0.42 8.21 3.58
CA ARG A 23 -1.35 8.34 2.45
C ARG A 23 -0.63 8.44 1.11
N GLN A 24 0.47 9.20 1.06
CA GLN A 24 1.29 9.34 -0.14
C GLN A 24 2.03 8.04 -0.49
N ALA A 25 2.56 7.34 0.51
CA ALA A 25 3.23 6.06 0.34
C ALA A 25 2.27 4.98 -0.19
N VAL A 26 1.05 4.90 0.34
CA VAL A 26 0.01 3.99 -0.18
C VAL A 26 -0.38 4.35 -1.61
N ALA A 27 -0.51 5.64 -1.93
CA ALA A 27 -0.81 6.09 -3.29
C ALA A 27 0.29 5.72 -4.30
N ALA A 28 1.56 5.85 -3.88
CA ALA A 28 2.71 5.43 -4.68
C ALA A 28 2.72 3.91 -4.88
N ALA A 29 2.55 3.12 -3.82
CA ALA A 29 2.49 1.66 -3.89
C ALA A 29 1.40 1.17 -4.87
N LEU A 30 0.19 1.73 -4.78
CA LEU A 30 -0.90 1.40 -5.72
C LEU A 30 -0.55 1.72 -7.17
N LYS A 31 0.12 2.84 -7.43
CA LYS A 31 0.52 3.23 -8.78
C LYS A 31 1.68 2.39 -9.30
N ASN A 32 2.59 1.98 -8.44
CA ASN A 32 3.73 1.14 -8.83
C ASN A 32 3.23 -0.26 -9.24
N GLU A 33 2.28 -0.83 -8.50
CA GLU A 33 1.79 -2.17 -8.76
C GLU A 33 0.74 -2.24 -9.89
N LEU A 34 -0.22 -1.31 -9.91
CA LEU A 34 -1.36 -1.37 -10.83
C LEU A 34 -1.31 -0.32 -11.96
N GLY A 35 -0.38 0.63 -11.88
CA GLY A 35 -0.35 1.81 -12.73
C GLY A 35 -1.38 2.87 -12.32
N ALA A 36 -1.44 3.96 -13.08
CA ALA A 36 -2.36 5.08 -12.86
C ALA A 36 -3.57 5.06 -13.82
N THR A 37 -4.07 3.87 -14.16
CA THR A 37 -5.14 3.72 -15.17
C THR A 37 -6.54 3.63 -14.54
N HIS A 38 -7.58 3.84 -15.34
CA HIS A 38 -8.96 3.61 -14.91
C HIS A 38 -9.21 2.14 -14.51
N GLN A 39 -8.51 1.20 -15.15
CA GLN A 39 -8.59 -0.22 -14.79
C GLN A 39 -8.03 -0.47 -13.38
N ALA A 40 -6.91 0.17 -13.01
CA ALA A 40 -6.36 0.09 -11.66
C ALA A 40 -7.40 0.51 -10.59
N VAL A 41 -8.13 1.60 -10.85
CA VAL A 41 -9.22 2.07 -9.98
C VAL A 41 -10.32 1.01 -9.87
N LYS A 42 -10.78 0.42 -10.98
CA LYS A 42 -11.82 -0.64 -10.96
C LYS A 42 -11.35 -1.90 -10.24
N THR A 43 -10.08 -2.29 -10.38
CA THR A 43 -9.50 -3.42 -9.66
C THR A 43 -9.54 -3.20 -8.15
N VAL A 44 -9.09 -2.03 -7.67
CA VAL A 44 -9.11 -1.72 -6.23
C VAL A 44 -10.53 -1.59 -5.69
N MET A 45 -11.48 -1.07 -6.49
CA MET A 45 -12.90 -1.10 -6.13
C MET A 45 -13.39 -2.54 -5.93
N ARG A 46 -13.03 -3.47 -6.82
CA ARG A 46 -13.43 -4.88 -6.70
C ARG A 46 -12.85 -5.55 -5.47
N TRP A 47 -11.63 -5.21 -5.06
CA TRP A 47 -11.00 -5.75 -3.85
C TRP A 47 -11.63 -5.23 -2.56
N THR A 48 -12.06 -3.97 -2.55
CA THR A 48 -12.45 -3.26 -1.32
C THR A 48 -13.94 -3.04 -1.16
N GLY A 49 -14.72 -3.10 -2.24
CA GLY A 49 -16.12 -2.66 -2.28
C GLY A 49 -16.31 -1.14 -2.20
N ALA A 50 -15.22 -0.36 -2.18
CA ALA A 50 -15.29 1.10 -2.05
C ALA A 50 -15.78 1.79 -3.34
N SER A 51 -16.32 2.99 -3.17
CA SER A 51 -16.77 3.80 -4.31
C SER A 51 -15.61 4.27 -5.18
N GLU A 52 -15.86 4.50 -6.46
CA GLU A 52 -14.84 4.99 -7.40
C GLU A 52 -14.20 6.29 -6.94
N ARG A 53 -14.99 7.20 -6.38
CA ARG A 53 -14.50 8.47 -5.83
C ARG A 53 -13.51 8.23 -4.69
N THR A 54 -13.84 7.33 -3.77
CA THR A 54 -12.99 6.99 -2.62
C THR A 54 -11.66 6.40 -3.10
N VAL A 55 -11.69 5.47 -4.05
CA VAL A 55 -10.49 4.85 -4.62
C VAL A 55 -9.64 5.89 -5.35
N LYS A 56 -10.24 6.78 -6.15
CA LYS A 56 -9.50 7.89 -6.79
C LYS A 56 -8.80 8.79 -5.78
N HIS A 57 -9.40 9.04 -4.63
CA HIS A 57 -8.74 9.79 -3.55
C HIS A 57 -7.54 9.03 -2.96
N TRP A 58 -7.57 7.70 -2.88
CA TRP A 58 -6.42 6.89 -2.47
C TRP A 58 -5.29 6.96 -3.49
N PHE A 59 -5.59 6.81 -4.79
CA PHE A 59 -4.60 7.00 -5.86
C PHE A 59 -4.04 8.44 -5.90
N ALA A 60 -4.82 9.44 -5.50
CA ALA A 60 -4.36 10.83 -5.41
C ALA A 60 -3.58 11.11 -4.11
N GLY A 61 -3.62 10.23 -3.11
CA GLY A 61 -3.03 10.46 -1.79
C GLY A 61 -3.73 11.54 -0.95
N SER A 62 -4.93 11.98 -1.35
CA SER A 62 -5.69 13.00 -0.60
C SER A 62 -6.24 12.44 0.72
N TYR A 63 -6.78 11.23 0.64
CA TYR A 63 -7.27 10.46 1.78
C TYR A 63 -6.67 9.05 1.71
N GLY A 64 -6.55 8.40 2.86
CA GLY A 64 -6.06 7.03 2.96
C GLY A 64 -7.21 6.03 3.01
N PRO A 65 -6.96 4.76 2.67
CA PRO A 65 -7.88 3.71 3.06
C PRO A 65 -7.95 3.64 4.59
N ASN A 66 -9.16 3.40 5.12
CA ASN A 66 -9.31 3.05 6.53
C ASN A 66 -8.74 1.64 6.78
N GLY A 67 -8.64 1.21 8.03
CA GLY A 67 -8.04 -0.09 8.37
C GLY A 67 -8.66 -1.27 7.62
N GLY A 68 -9.99 -1.33 7.48
CA GLY A 68 -10.66 -2.41 6.76
C GLY A 68 -10.33 -2.43 5.27
N HIS A 69 -10.38 -1.27 4.61
CA HIS A 69 -10.02 -1.15 3.20
C HIS A 69 -8.53 -1.42 2.98
N LEU A 70 -7.66 -0.98 3.88
CA LEU A 70 -6.22 -1.21 3.80
C LEU A 70 -5.90 -2.70 3.86
N VAL A 71 -6.53 -3.44 4.78
CA VAL A 71 -6.39 -4.90 4.87
C VAL A 71 -6.86 -5.57 3.58
N SER A 72 -7.98 -5.15 3.01
CA SER A 72 -8.46 -5.68 1.74
C SER A 72 -7.48 -5.42 0.59
N ILE A 73 -6.89 -4.22 0.52
CA ILE A 73 -5.89 -3.91 -0.52
C ILE A 73 -4.62 -4.75 -0.29
N ALA A 74 -4.07 -4.75 0.92
CA ALA A 74 -2.83 -5.47 1.27
C ALA A 74 -2.94 -6.99 1.11
N ARG A 75 -4.16 -7.55 1.08
CA ARG A 75 -4.38 -8.97 0.74
C ARG A 75 -4.11 -9.28 -0.74
N HIS A 76 -4.22 -8.29 -1.61
CA HIS A 76 -4.10 -8.44 -3.06
C HIS A 76 -2.91 -7.70 -3.67
N SER A 77 -2.26 -6.83 -2.89
CA SER A 77 -1.22 -5.91 -3.34
C SER A 77 0.00 -6.06 -2.44
N ASP A 78 1.07 -6.65 -2.99
CA ASP A 78 2.32 -6.86 -2.25
C ASP A 78 2.99 -5.51 -1.96
N GLU A 79 2.95 -4.55 -2.90
CA GLU A 79 3.54 -3.22 -2.71
C GLU A 79 2.86 -2.45 -1.55
N VAL A 80 1.53 -2.54 -1.44
CA VAL A 80 0.80 -1.89 -0.34
C VAL A 80 1.07 -2.60 0.99
N LEU A 81 1.19 -3.93 1.01
CA LEU A 81 1.56 -4.67 2.20
C LEU A 81 2.97 -4.30 2.67
N LEU A 82 3.93 -4.22 1.75
CA LEU A 82 5.31 -3.79 2.04
C LEU A 82 5.36 -2.37 2.58
N CYS A 83 4.65 -1.44 1.94
CA CYS A 83 4.50 -0.06 2.38
C CYS A 83 3.94 0.03 3.81
N PHE A 84 2.91 -0.77 4.12
CA PHE A 84 2.35 -0.83 5.48
C PHE A 84 3.36 -1.36 6.51
N LEU A 85 4.11 -2.42 6.19
CA LEU A 85 5.13 -2.97 7.09
C LEU A 85 6.30 -2.00 7.32
N GLN A 86 6.68 -1.23 6.30
CA GLN A 86 7.66 -0.16 6.42
C GLN A 86 7.14 0.95 7.35
N ALA A 87 5.90 1.41 7.13
CA ALA A 87 5.28 2.42 7.98
C ALA A 87 5.09 1.97 9.44
N ALA A 88 4.93 0.65 9.66
CA ALA A 88 4.86 0.05 10.98
C ALA A 88 6.24 -0.16 11.65
N ASP A 89 7.34 0.27 11.01
CA ASP A 89 8.72 0.04 11.45
C ASP A 89 9.04 -1.46 11.64
N ARG A 90 8.43 -2.30 10.80
CA ARG A 90 8.60 -3.76 10.79
C ARG A 90 8.99 -4.28 9.40
N PRO A 91 10.03 -3.71 8.75
CA PRO A 91 10.39 -4.08 7.39
C PRO A 91 10.89 -5.52 7.26
N HIS A 92 11.42 -6.14 8.31
CA HIS A 92 11.96 -7.50 8.27
C HIS A 92 10.88 -8.58 7.99
N PHE A 93 9.61 -8.32 8.28
CA PHE A 93 8.51 -9.22 7.90
C PHE A 93 8.28 -9.27 6.38
N SER A 94 8.83 -8.30 5.62
CA SER A 94 8.81 -8.35 4.16
C SER A 94 9.64 -9.50 3.58
N VAL A 95 10.72 -9.93 4.25
CA VAL A 95 11.59 -11.01 3.76
C VAL A 95 10.82 -12.32 3.62
N GLY A 96 9.87 -12.59 4.54
CA GLY A 96 8.97 -13.73 4.44
C GLY A 96 8.04 -13.67 3.23
N LEU A 97 7.53 -12.48 2.90
CA LEU A 97 6.66 -12.26 1.72
C LEU A 97 7.45 -12.42 0.41
N GLN A 98 8.67 -11.86 0.35
CA GLN A 98 9.58 -12.01 -0.80
C GLN A 98 9.94 -13.47 -1.05
N TRP A 99 10.20 -14.25 0.01
CA TRP A 99 10.44 -15.70 -0.10
C TRP A 99 9.25 -16.52 -0.57
N ALA A 100 8.04 -16.17 -0.16
CA ALA A 100 6.83 -16.82 -0.65
C ALA A 100 6.67 -16.66 -2.18
N HIS A 101 7.11 -15.52 -2.72
CA HIS A 101 7.04 -15.23 -4.16
C HIS A 101 8.24 -15.81 -4.95
N ILE A 102 9.45 -15.81 -4.38
CA ILE A 102 10.66 -16.28 -5.08
C ILE A 102 10.75 -17.82 -5.12
N ARG A 103 10.33 -18.51 -4.06
CA ARG A 103 10.39 -19.97 -3.99
C ARG A 103 9.69 -20.69 -5.17
N PRO A 104 8.43 -20.38 -5.55
CA PRO A 104 7.78 -21.06 -6.67
C PRO A 104 8.53 -20.82 -7.99
N ILE A 105 9.04 -19.60 -8.22
CA ILE A 105 9.83 -19.26 -9.42
C ILE A 105 11.10 -20.13 -9.51
N LEU A 106 11.84 -20.26 -8.40
CA LEU A 106 13.04 -21.09 -8.37
C LEU A 106 12.73 -22.57 -8.60
N VAL A 107 11.63 -23.07 -8.03
CA VAL A 107 11.18 -24.46 -8.24
C VAL A 107 10.82 -24.70 -9.70
N ASP A 108 10.11 -23.77 -10.33
CA ASP A 108 9.72 -23.91 -11.73
C ASP A 108 10.92 -23.81 -12.68
N LEU A 109 11.89 -22.94 -12.38
CA LEU A 109 13.16 -22.88 -13.11
C LEU A 109 13.97 -24.18 -12.97
N LEU A 110 14.08 -24.73 -11.76
CA LEU A 110 14.76 -26.02 -11.54
C LEU A 110 14.11 -27.17 -12.32
N ARG A 111 12.78 -27.22 -12.33
CA ARG A 111 12.04 -28.19 -13.14
C ARG A 111 12.32 -28.03 -14.63
N ALA A 112 12.35 -26.79 -15.12
CA ALA A 112 12.66 -26.52 -16.53
C ALA A 112 14.08 -26.97 -16.91
N THR A 113 15.05 -26.83 -16.00
CA THR A 113 16.43 -27.31 -16.22
C THR A 113 16.54 -28.83 -16.16
N ASP A 114 15.79 -29.49 -15.26
CA ASP A 114 15.79 -30.97 -15.18
C ASP A 114 15.17 -31.61 -16.42
N VAL A 115 14.11 -31.02 -16.99
CA VAL A 115 13.49 -31.49 -18.24
C VAL A 115 14.41 -31.31 -19.45
N SER A 116 15.28 -30.30 -19.42
CA SER A 116 16.20 -29.97 -20.52
C SER A 116 17.50 -30.77 -20.50
N ASN A 117 17.74 -31.57 -19.45
CA ASN A 117 18.93 -32.42 -19.31
C ASN A 117 18.50 -33.88 -19.05
N PRO A 118 18.04 -34.62 -20.07
CA PRO A 118 17.77 -36.04 -19.91
C PRO A 118 19.12 -36.76 -19.83
N LEU A 119 19.40 -37.38 -18.68
CA LEU A 119 20.43 -38.41 -18.56
C LEU A 119 20.07 -39.62 -19.45
#